data_AF-A0A1V8T8R2-F1
#
_entry.id   AF-A0A1V8T8R2-F1
#
_cell.length_a   1.000
_cell.length_b   1.000
_cell.length_c   1.000
_cell.angle_alpha   90.00
_cell.angle_beta   90.00
_cell.angle_gamma   90.00
#
_symmetry.space_group_name_H-M   'P 1'
#
loop_
_entity.id
_entity.type
_entity.pdbx_description
1 polymer ?
#
loop_
_entity_poly.entity_id
_entity_poly.type
_entity_poly.pdbx_seq_one_letter_code
_entity_poly.pdbx_strand_id
1 'polypeptide(L)'
;MAKCVLTAAVSVMLFMTEPTLGEHHMKRKVEKRQGGSTSVPLLITNNCAETIYPGILTQGGTGPADSGFKLSPGANHSLTVSTDWQGRVWGRTNCSFDDLGRFSGSGRACTTGDCGPVVACTGTGELPATLAEFTLSGANGQSYYDLSMVDGYNLPMAIELIAHSMSNVDDIPPNQSNPSCVASVGNYAGPSFNPYTSGSKTFLGTNASFQLPFLSTSSDKISNWCPWDLQVSPPTSPGDGVYPYPDGNVQRPAFDPCFSACAKYNEPAYCCTGKYGPSKCQANYFSKAAKAVCPDAYSFAYDDADSTFAVPKGAGFNVVLCPGGASTTILANAR
;
A
#
# COMPACT_ATOMS: atom_id res chain seq x y z
N MET A 1 -61.10 40.09 25.68
CA MET A 1 -59.79 40.05 26.35
C MET A 1 -59.10 38.75 25.96
N ALA A 2 -57.79 38.83 25.68
CA ALA A 2 -56.82 37.75 25.35
C ALA A 2 -57.04 36.93 24.05
N LYS A 3 -56.32 37.30 22.99
CA LYS A 3 -55.90 36.41 21.90
C LYS A 3 -54.55 35.79 22.30
N CYS A 4 -54.46 34.47 22.30
CA CYS A 4 -53.21 33.73 22.50
C CYS A 4 -52.49 33.61 21.14
N VAL A 5 -51.29 34.20 21.02
CA VAL A 5 -50.42 34.05 19.84
C VAL A 5 -49.33 33.06 20.21
N LEU A 6 -49.31 31.90 19.54
CA LEU A 6 -48.26 30.89 19.67
C LEU A 6 -47.22 31.14 18.56
N THR A 7 -46.11 31.77 18.90
CA THR A 7 -44.97 31.97 17.98
C THR A 7 -44.06 30.76 18.10
N ALA A 8 -44.07 29.87 17.09
CA ALA A 8 -43.09 28.79 16.98
C ALA A 8 -41.78 29.35 16.38
N ALA A 9 -40.73 29.38 17.19
CA ALA A 9 -39.39 29.70 16.71
C ALA A 9 -38.83 28.51 15.90
N VAL A 10 -38.64 28.70 14.60
CA VAL A 10 -37.94 27.75 13.73
C VAL A 10 -36.44 27.92 13.99
N SER A 11 -35.87 27.03 14.80
CA SER A 11 -34.43 26.93 14.98
C SER A 11 -33.84 26.24 13.74
N VAL A 12 -33.20 27.02 12.87
CA VAL A 12 -32.38 26.49 11.78
C VAL A 12 -31.13 25.89 12.43
N MET A 13 -31.16 24.58 12.69
CA MET A 13 -29.95 23.83 12.97
C MET A 13 -29.10 23.82 11.70
N LEU A 14 -28.07 24.67 11.67
CA LEU A 14 -26.92 24.48 10.80
C LEU A 14 -26.33 23.11 11.13
N PHE A 15 -26.52 22.13 10.25
CA PHE A 15 -25.70 20.93 10.26
C PHE A 15 -24.28 21.36 9.87
N MET A 16 -23.46 21.66 10.87
CA MET A 16 -22.02 21.63 10.71
C MET A 16 -21.66 20.18 10.41
N THR A 17 -21.43 19.87 9.14
CA THR A 17 -20.72 18.65 8.76
C THR A 17 -19.30 18.80 9.29
N GLU A 18 -19.03 18.23 10.47
CA GLU A 18 -17.66 17.99 10.91
C GLU A 18 -16.97 17.20 9.78
N PRO A 19 -15.78 17.62 9.32
CA PRO A 19 -15.00 16.76 8.44
C PRO A 19 -14.67 15.53 9.27
N THR A 20 -15.29 14.40 8.94
CA THR A 20 -14.86 13.11 9.46
C THR A 20 -13.44 12.92 8.95
N LEU A 21 -12.45 13.28 9.77
CA LEU A 21 -11.06 12.92 9.55
C LEU A 21 -11.06 11.40 9.34
N GLY A 22 -10.67 10.98 8.14
CA GLY A 22 -10.60 9.57 7.79
C GLY A 22 -9.79 8.84 8.86
N GLU A 23 -10.37 7.83 9.46
CA GLU A 23 -9.65 6.93 10.34
C GLU A 23 -9.13 5.77 9.49
N HIS A 24 -7.80 5.69 9.37
CA HIS A 24 -7.08 4.60 8.72
C HIS A 24 -7.74 3.26 8.99
N HIS A 25 -8.13 2.53 7.95
CA HIS A 25 -9.00 1.38 8.11
C HIS A 25 -8.38 0.28 8.98
N MET A 26 -7.05 0.18 8.99
CA MET A 26 -6.29 -0.72 9.88
C MET A 26 -6.36 -0.36 11.38
N LYS A 27 -6.80 0.85 11.75
CA LYS A 27 -7.06 1.23 13.16
C LYS A 27 -8.43 0.72 13.65
N ARG A 28 -9.30 0.31 12.73
CA ARG A 28 -10.64 -0.20 13.08
C ARG A 28 -10.52 -1.52 13.80
N LYS A 29 -11.26 -1.64 14.90
CA LYS A 29 -11.42 -2.93 15.60
C LYS A 29 -12.33 -3.82 14.77
N VAL A 30 -11.79 -4.94 14.30
CA VAL A 30 -12.59 -5.98 13.66
C VAL A 30 -13.41 -6.71 14.71
N GLU A 31 -14.73 -6.71 14.55
CA GLU A 31 -15.62 -7.56 15.34
C GLU A 31 -15.39 -9.03 14.97
N LYS A 32 -14.90 -9.83 15.94
CA LYS A 32 -14.67 -11.26 15.76
C LYS A 32 -16.00 -11.97 15.50
N ARG A 33 -16.15 -12.63 14.35
CA ARG A 33 -17.28 -13.55 14.14
C ARG A 33 -16.90 -14.95 14.62
N GLN A 34 -17.67 -15.50 15.57
CA GLN A 34 -17.57 -16.91 15.93
C GLN A 34 -17.91 -17.76 14.70
N GLY A 35 -16.95 -18.49 14.15
CA GLY A 35 -17.15 -19.38 13.01
C GLY A 35 -16.94 -18.75 11.62
N GLY A 36 -16.11 -17.72 11.49
CA GLY A 36 -15.73 -17.17 10.19
C GLY A 36 -15.10 -18.23 9.27
N SER A 37 -15.83 -18.65 8.23
CA SER A 37 -15.31 -19.51 7.17
C SER A 37 -14.08 -18.87 6.51
N THR A 38 -12.99 -19.62 6.35
CA THR A 38 -11.86 -19.27 5.47
C THR A 38 -12.28 -19.50 4.03
N SER A 39 -12.73 -18.44 3.35
CA SER A 39 -13.24 -18.57 1.99
C SER A 39 -13.04 -17.31 1.13
N VAL A 40 -12.24 -16.34 1.58
CA VAL A 40 -11.84 -15.20 0.75
C VAL A 40 -10.49 -15.52 0.11
N PRO A 41 -10.37 -15.53 -1.23
CA PRO A 41 -9.10 -15.74 -1.91
C PRO A 41 -8.09 -14.63 -1.61
N LEU A 42 -6.87 -15.03 -1.30
CA LEU A 42 -5.69 -14.17 -1.26
C LEU A 42 -4.61 -14.80 -2.14
N LEU A 43 -4.41 -14.24 -3.33
CA LEU A 43 -3.35 -14.68 -4.25
C LEU A 43 -2.15 -13.76 -4.10
N ILE A 44 -0.94 -14.31 -4.05
CA ILE A 44 0.29 -13.53 -4.08
C ILE A 44 1.06 -13.88 -5.34
N THR A 45 1.34 -12.91 -6.19
CA THR A 45 2.01 -13.11 -7.49
C THR A 45 3.36 -12.40 -7.50
N ASN A 46 4.41 -13.10 -7.94
CA ASN A 46 5.74 -12.51 -8.15
C ASN A 46 6.01 -12.24 -9.63
N ASN A 47 5.91 -10.98 -10.05
CA ASN A 47 6.34 -10.53 -11.37
C ASN A 47 7.74 -9.88 -11.35
N CYS A 48 8.44 -9.93 -10.23
CA CYS A 48 9.83 -9.48 -10.15
C CYS A 48 10.73 -10.45 -10.94
N ALA A 49 11.86 -9.94 -11.42
CA ALA A 49 12.88 -10.77 -12.08
C ALA A 49 13.61 -11.71 -11.11
N GLU A 50 13.51 -11.43 -9.81
CA GLU A 50 14.19 -12.13 -8.73
C GLU A 50 13.22 -12.93 -7.87
N THR A 51 13.75 -13.91 -7.13
CA THR A 51 12.98 -14.59 -6.09
C THR A 51 12.66 -13.62 -4.96
N ILE A 52 11.38 -13.56 -4.59
CA ILE A 52 10.89 -12.74 -3.47
C ILE A 52 10.43 -13.67 -2.36
N TYR A 53 10.53 -13.21 -1.11
CA TYR A 53 9.95 -13.89 0.03
C TYR A 53 8.80 -13.07 0.60
N PRO A 54 7.54 -13.26 0.15
CA PRO A 54 6.41 -12.58 0.74
C PRO A 54 6.31 -12.83 2.25
N GLY A 55 5.88 -11.82 2.99
CA GLY A 55 5.50 -11.89 4.40
C GLY A 55 4.05 -11.49 4.55
N ILE A 56 3.34 -12.14 5.46
CA ILE A 56 1.94 -11.87 5.77
C ILE A 56 1.78 -11.80 7.29
N LEU A 57 1.17 -10.72 7.76
CA LEU A 57 0.85 -10.56 9.17
C LEU A 57 -0.65 -10.39 9.34
N THR A 58 -1.23 -11.21 10.22
CA THR A 58 -2.64 -11.13 10.60
C THR A 58 -2.78 -10.33 11.90
N GLN A 59 -3.60 -9.29 11.87
CA GLN A 59 -3.91 -8.42 13.01
C GLN A 59 -5.31 -8.70 13.57
N GLY A 60 -6.21 -9.22 12.74
CA GLY A 60 -7.57 -9.60 13.12
C GLY A 60 -8.13 -10.71 12.24
N GLY A 61 -9.12 -11.45 12.76
CA GLY A 61 -9.70 -12.63 12.09
C GLY A 61 -8.76 -13.83 12.04
N THR A 62 -9.03 -14.75 11.11
CA THR A 62 -8.18 -15.89 10.76
C THR A 62 -7.41 -15.59 9.48
N GLY A 63 -6.08 -15.66 9.57
CA GLY A 63 -5.14 -15.48 8.46
C GLY A 63 -4.93 -16.73 7.61
N PRO A 64 -4.05 -16.64 6.60
CA PRO A 64 -3.72 -17.79 5.76
C PRO A 64 -2.87 -18.83 6.49
N ALA A 65 -2.77 -20.03 5.93
CA ALA A 65 -1.94 -21.11 6.46
C ALA A 65 -0.45 -20.76 6.50
N ASP A 66 0.02 -20.00 5.50
CA ASP A 66 1.41 -19.56 5.40
C ASP A 66 1.52 -18.06 5.67
N SER A 67 2.33 -17.67 6.67
CA SER A 67 2.64 -16.28 6.98
C SER A 67 3.91 -15.76 6.29
N GLY A 68 4.58 -16.61 5.53
CA GLY A 68 5.69 -16.25 4.67
C GLY A 68 6.25 -17.47 3.95
N PHE A 69 6.74 -17.27 2.73
CA PHE A 69 7.12 -18.35 1.82
C PHE A 69 8.11 -17.82 0.76
N LYS A 70 8.79 -18.73 0.06
CA LYS A 70 9.64 -18.40 -1.10
C LYS A 70 8.77 -18.37 -2.35
N LEU A 71 8.89 -17.32 -3.17
CA LEU A 71 8.13 -17.17 -4.40
C LEU A 71 9.06 -16.84 -5.57
N SER A 72 9.25 -17.80 -6.49
CA SER A 72 10.10 -17.66 -7.68
C SER A 72 9.53 -16.65 -8.69
N PRO A 73 10.36 -16.08 -9.59
CA PRO A 73 9.88 -15.23 -10.68
C PRO A 73 8.77 -15.90 -11.50
N GLY A 74 7.67 -15.17 -11.75
CA GLY A 74 6.50 -15.64 -12.48
C GLY A 74 5.59 -16.60 -11.73
N ALA A 75 5.93 -17.00 -10.50
CA ALA A 75 5.09 -17.89 -9.69
C ALA A 75 4.00 -17.11 -8.94
N ASN A 76 2.95 -17.83 -8.57
CA ASN A 76 1.91 -17.35 -7.67
C ASN A 76 1.68 -18.36 -6.52
N HIS A 77 1.13 -17.87 -5.41
CA HIS A 77 0.76 -18.69 -4.25
C HIS A 77 -0.66 -18.37 -3.81
N SER A 78 -1.54 -19.37 -3.89
CA SER A 78 -2.96 -19.26 -3.59
C SER A 78 -3.22 -19.56 -2.11
N LEU A 79 -3.77 -18.59 -1.41
CA LEU A 79 -4.14 -18.67 0.00
C LEU A 79 -5.61 -18.32 0.19
N THR A 80 -6.09 -18.53 1.41
CA THR A 80 -7.42 -18.06 1.82
C THR A 80 -7.33 -17.37 3.17
N VAL A 81 -8.21 -16.40 3.38
CA VAL A 81 -8.39 -15.71 4.65
C VAL A 81 -9.87 -15.73 5.04
N SER A 82 -10.12 -15.48 6.32
CA SER A 82 -11.48 -15.31 6.82
C SER A 82 -12.13 -14.03 6.27
N THR A 83 -13.46 -14.03 6.19
CA THR A 83 -14.22 -12.84 5.73
C THR A 83 -14.11 -11.64 6.68
N ASP A 84 -13.59 -11.81 7.89
CA ASP A 84 -13.28 -10.75 8.85
C ASP A 84 -11.79 -10.49 8.99
N TRP A 85 -10.96 -10.98 8.06
CA TRP A 85 -9.52 -10.79 8.14
C TRP A 85 -9.12 -9.31 8.09
N GLN A 86 -8.19 -8.95 8.97
CA GLN A 86 -7.43 -7.71 8.89
C GLN A 86 -5.95 -8.07 8.96
N GLY A 87 -5.18 -7.60 8.00
CA GLY A 87 -3.78 -7.94 7.90
C GLY A 87 -3.09 -7.19 6.78
N ARG A 88 -1.81 -7.53 6.61
CA ARG A 88 -0.92 -6.87 5.66
C ARG A 88 -0.04 -7.89 4.96
N VAL A 89 0.35 -7.56 3.73
CA VAL A 89 1.27 -8.33 2.90
C VAL A 89 2.41 -7.41 2.44
N TRP A 90 3.64 -7.93 2.45
CA TRP A 90 4.82 -7.23 1.92
C TRP A 90 5.78 -8.22 1.25
N GLY A 91 6.72 -7.70 0.45
CA GLY A 91 7.78 -8.51 -0.17
C GLY A 91 9.12 -8.30 0.52
N ARG A 92 9.85 -9.40 0.79
CA ARG A 92 11.23 -9.38 1.29
C ARG A 92 12.21 -9.68 0.17
N THR A 93 13.29 -8.90 0.09
CA THR A 93 14.27 -8.99 -1.00
C THR A 93 15.63 -9.43 -0.51
N ASN A 94 16.39 -10.07 -1.41
CA ASN A 94 17.77 -10.49 -1.18
C ASN A 94 17.92 -11.25 0.15
N CYS A 95 17.15 -12.34 0.27
CA CYS A 95 17.08 -13.16 1.46
C CYS A 95 17.98 -14.38 1.37
N SER A 96 18.50 -14.82 2.52
CA SER A 96 19.26 -16.07 2.66
C SER A 96 18.59 -16.96 3.72
N PHE A 97 18.01 -18.06 3.27
CA PHE A 97 17.43 -19.09 4.13
C PHE A 97 17.94 -20.46 3.68
N ASP A 98 18.13 -21.37 4.64
CA ASP A 98 18.38 -22.79 4.36
C ASP A 98 17.13 -23.47 3.77
N ASP A 99 17.27 -24.74 3.36
CA ASP A 99 16.16 -25.53 2.79
C ASP A 99 15.02 -25.78 3.80
N LEU A 100 15.26 -25.54 5.09
CA LEU A 100 14.28 -25.63 6.17
C LEU A 100 13.64 -24.26 6.48
N GLY A 101 13.95 -23.24 5.68
CA GLY A 101 13.40 -21.89 5.81
C GLY A 101 13.94 -21.11 7.00
N ARG A 102 15.19 -21.36 7.41
CA ARG A 102 15.84 -20.71 8.57
C ARG A 102 17.13 -20.01 8.16
N PHE A 103 17.42 -18.90 8.84
CA PHE A 103 18.67 -18.16 8.72
C PHE A 103 19.51 -18.38 9.98
N SER A 104 20.78 -18.78 9.81
CA SER A 104 21.71 -19.09 10.90
C SER A 104 22.83 -18.06 11.06
N GLY A 105 22.87 -17.02 10.21
CA GLY A 105 23.85 -15.95 10.30
C GLY A 105 23.53 -14.93 11.41
N SER A 106 24.47 -14.03 11.65
CA SER A 106 24.22 -12.84 12.46
C SER A 106 23.59 -11.73 11.61
N GLY A 107 22.64 -10.98 12.18
CA GLY A 107 21.97 -9.88 11.50
C GLY A 107 20.64 -10.28 10.86
N ARG A 108 20.33 -9.67 9.70
CA ARG A 108 19.05 -9.82 9.00
C ARG A 108 19.12 -10.95 7.98
N ALA A 109 18.05 -11.73 7.86
CA ALA A 109 17.97 -12.77 6.84
C ALA A 109 17.72 -12.20 5.45
N CYS A 110 17.01 -11.07 5.36
CA CYS A 110 16.70 -10.31 4.16
C CYS A 110 17.25 -8.87 4.21
N THR A 111 17.55 -8.29 3.05
CA THR A 111 18.04 -6.90 2.99
C THR A 111 16.94 -5.88 3.29
N THR A 112 15.72 -6.12 2.81
CA THR A 112 14.54 -5.26 3.07
C THR A 112 13.35 -6.10 3.52
N GLY A 113 12.49 -5.55 4.38
CA GLY A 113 11.26 -6.20 4.82
C GLY A 113 11.47 -7.40 5.74
N ASP A 114 12.70 -7.66 6.21
CA ASP A 114 13.05 -8.82 7.03
C ASP A 114 12.07 -9.00 8.20
N CYS A 115 11.69 -10.23 8.54
CA CYS A 115 10.74 -10.48 9.63
C CYS A 115 11.32 -11.46 10.66
N GLY A 116 12.65 -11.51 10.74
CA GLY A 116 13.40 -12.40 11.61
C GLY A 116 14.01 -13.60 10.87
N PRO A 117 14.58 -14.55 11.63
CA PRO A 117 15.45 -15.59 11.10
C PRO A 117 14.70 -16.77 10.46
N VAL A 118 13.43 -16.58 10.09
CA VAL A 118 12.55 -17.63 9.55
C VAL A 118 11.76 -17.14 8.34
N VAL A 119 11.44 -18.06 7.42
CA VAL A 119 10.61 -17.76 6.26
C VAL A 119 9.18 -17.42 6.68
N ALA A 120 8.58 -18.16 7.61
CA ALA A 120 7.23 -17.87 8.11
C ALA A 120 7.27 -16.68 9.10
N CYS A 121 6.74 -15.53 8.70
CA CYS A 121 6.79 -14.33 9.53
C CYS A 121 5.90 -14.49 10.77
N THR A 122 6.42 -14.09 11.92
CA THR A 122 5.67 -14.04 13.21
C THR A 122 5.37 -12.62 13.66
N GLY A 123 5.92 -11.62 12.97
CA GLY A 123 5.77 -10.20 13.27
C GLY A 123 5.75 -9.35 12.00
N THR A 124 5.81 -8.03 12.17
CA THR A 124 5.93 -7.09 11.03
C THR A 124 7.29 -7.20 10.37
N GLY A 125 7.36 -6.75 9.11
CA GLY A 125 8.61 -6.57 8.40
C GLY A 125 9.38 -5.36 8.92
N GLU A 126 10.70 -5.47 8.92
CA GLU A 126 11.65 -4.39 9.15
C GLU A 126 11.56 -3.34 8.04
N LEU A 127 11.68 -2.07 8.43
CA LEU A 127 11.52 -0.93 7.53
C LEU A 127 12.78 -0.73 6.64
N PRO A 128 12.64 -0.24 5.40
CA PRO A 128 11.39 0.11 4.74
C PRO A 128 10.69 -1.09 4.10
N ALA A 129 9.36 -1.04 4.05
CA ALA A 129 8.54 -2.03 3.37
C ALA A 129 7.30 -1.38 2.73
N THR A 130 7.10 -1.61 1.43
CA THR A 130 5.82 -1.31 0.77
C THR A 130 4.79 -2.34 1.23
N LEU A 131 3.60 -1.88 1.64
CA LEU A 131 2.55 -2.75 2.18
C LEU A 131 1.33 -2.78 1.25
N ALA A 132 0.67 -3.93 1.18
CA ALA A 132 -0.74 -4.04 0.85
C ALA A 132 -1.50 -4.35 2.14
N GLU A 133 -2.45 -3.50 2.50
CA GLU A 133 -3.19 -3.58 3.77
C GLU A 133 -4.67 -3.88 3.51
N PHE A 134 -5.29 -4.66 4.40
CA PHE A 134 -6.66 -5.15 4.22
C PHE A 134 -7.46 -5.11 5.51
N THR A 135 -8.73 -4.72 5.41
CA THR A 135 -9.75 -4.85 6.46
C THR A 135 -11.05 -5.32 5.84
N LEU A 136 -11.32 -6.62 5.89
CA LEU A 136 -12.42 -7.28 5.15
C LEU A 136 -13.78 -7.24 5.89
N SER A 137 -13.77 -6.84 7.16
CA SER A 137 -14.97 -6.54 7.96
C SER A 137 -15.03 -5.05 8.28
N GLY A 138 -15.09 -4.23 7.24
CA GLY A 138 -15.26 -2.79 7.37
C GLY A 138 -16.69 -2.37 7.74
N ALA A 139 -16.86 -1.07 8.02
CA ALA A 139 -18.16 -0.46 8.22
C ALA A 139 -19.07 -0.65 7.00
N ASN A 140 -20.39 -0.67 7.23
CA ASN A 140 -21.42 -0.73 6.19
C ASN A 140 -21.29 -1.94 5.23
N GLY A 141 -20.67 -3.04 5.67
CA GLY A 141 -20.51 -4.24 4.84
C GLY A 141 -19.47 -4.10 3.73
N GLN A 142 -18.50 -3.21 3.89
CA GLN A 142 -17.40 -3.00 2.95
C GLN A 142 -16.13 -3.74 3.37
N SER A 143 -15.32 -4.13 2.39
CA SER A 143 -13.89 -4.40 2.56
C SER A 143 -13.10 -3.13 2.20
N TYR A 144 -12.16 -2.75 3.06
CA TYR A 144 -11.20 -1.68 2.80
C TYR A 144 -9.83 -2.26 2.52
N TYR A 145 -9.10 -1.63 1.61
CA TYR A 145 -7.73 -2.01 1.29
C TYR A 145 -6.97 -0.82 0.72
N ASP A 146 -5.65 -0.91 0.79
CA ASP A 146 -4.77 0.10 0.22
C ASP A 146 -3.38 -0.46 -0.09
N LEU A 147 -2.65 0.31 -0.89
CA LEU A 147 -1.19 0.26 -0.92
C LEU A 147 -0.67 1.34 0.03
N SER A 148 0.36 1.03 0.80
CA SER A 148 0.89 1.92 1.82
C SER A 148 2.40 2.03 1.75
N MET A 149 2.86 3.28 1.72
CA MET A 149 4.27 3.70 1.85
C MET A 149 4.52 4.35 3.22
N VAL A 150 3.59 4.23 4.17
CA VAL A 150 3.75 4.76 5.54
C VAL A 150 4.98 4.16 6.21
N ASP A 151 5.26 2.90 5.94
CA ASP A 151 6.43 2.14 6.40
C ASP A 151 7.61 2.20 5.41
N GLY A 152 7.56 3.11 4.44
CA GLY A 152 8.56 3.29 3.39
C GLY A 152 8.26 2.50 2.12
N TYR A 153 9.26 2.36 1.27
CA TYR A 153 9.14 1.70 -0.03
C TYR A 153 10.36 0.83 -0.33
N ASN A 154 10.13 -0.41 -0.72
CA ASN A 154 11.19 -1.35 -1.11
C ASN A 154 10.90 -2.13 -2.39
N LEU A 155 9.63 -2.31 -2.74
CA LEU A 155 9.21 -3.02 -3.95
C LEU A 155 7.99 -2.34 -4.57
N PRO A 156 7.89 -2.30 -5.92
CA PRO A 156 6.64 -1.96 -6.58
C PRO A 156 5.57 -2.99 -6.26
N MET A 157 4.33 -2.55 -6.11
CA MET A 157 3.22 -3.42 -5.72
C MET A 157 1.91 -2.96 -6.35
N ALA A 158 1.04 -3.90 -6.68
CA ALA A 158 -0.35 -3.65 -7.06
C ALA A 158 -1.29 -4.57 -6.31
N ILE A 159 -2.56 -4.16 -6.22
CA ILE A 159 -3.67 -4.98 -5.75
C ILE A 159 -4.65 -5.13 -6.90
N GLU A 160 -4.99 -6.37 -7.23
CA GLU A 160 -5.99 -6.72 -8.22
C GLU A 160 -7.16 -7.40 -7.51
N LEU A 161 -8.39 -6.93 -7.75
CA LEU A 161 -9.58 -7.62 -7.26
C LEU A 161 -9.75 -8.99 -7.94
N ILE A 162 -10.01 -10.00 -7.14
CA ILE A 162 -10.48 -11.30 -7.60
C ILE A 162 -11.99 -11.35 -7.37
N ALA A 163 -12.73 -11.31 -8.47
CA ALA A 163 -14.16 -11.60 -8.52
C ALA A 163 -14.43 -13.01 -7.96
N HIS A 164 -14.89 -13.08 -6.71
CA HIS A 164 -15.21 -14.35 -6.05
C HIS A 164 -16.74 -14.51 -5.98
N SER A 165 -17.32 -15.09 -7.03
CA SER A 165 -18.66 -15.74 -7.07
C SER A 165 -19.80 -15.08 -6.28
N MET A 166 -19.75 -13.76 -6.10
CA MET A 166 -20.79 -12.93 -5.49
C MET A 166 -21.16 -11.87 -6.50
N SER A 167 -22.45 -11.86 -6.88
CA SER A 167 -23.00 -11.03 -7.97
C SER A 167 -22.65 -9.54 -7.89
N ASN A 168 -22.35 -9.02 -6.69
CA ASN A 168 -22.11 -7.59 -6.47
C ASN A 168 -20.63 -7.19 -6.64
N VAL A 169 -19.70 -8.16 -6.71
CA VAL A 169 -18.26 -7.91 -6.91
C VAL A 169 -17.91 -7.88 -8.40
N ASP A 170 -18.62 -8.67 -9.21
CA ASP A 170 -18.46 -8.71 -10.67
C ASP A 170 -18.84 -7.37 -11.35
N ASP A 171 -19.66 -6.55 -10.68
CA ASP A 171 -20.12 -5.25 -11.15
C ASP A 171 -19.13 -4.09 -10.86
N ILE A 172 -18.05 -4.34 -10.12
CA ILE A 172 -17.08 -3.30 -9.76
C ILE A 172 -16.13 -3.07 -10.94
N PRO A 173 -16.10 -1.87 -11.54
CA PRO A 173 -15.18 -1.60 -12.64
C PRO A 173 -13.73 -1.74 -12.16
N PRO A 174 -12.93 -2.67 -12.70
CA PRO A 174 -11.60 -2.96 -12.18
C PRO A 174 -10.62 -1.78 -12.37
N ASN A 175 -10.92 -0.87 -13.29
CA ASN A 175 -10.18 0.39 -13.45
C ASN A 175 -10.41 1.42 -12.34
N GLN A 176 -11.35 1.18 -11.45
CA GLN A 176 -11.63 2.02 -10.28
C GLN A 176 -11.19 1.37 -8.97
N SER A 177 -10.63 0.17 -9.02
CA SER A 177 -10.39 -0.65 -7.82
C SER A 177 -9.03 -1.33 -7.75
N ASN A 178 -8.25 -1.33 -8.83
CA ASN A 178 -6.98 -2.08 -8.87
C ASN A 178 -5.78 -1.12 -8.82
N PRO A 179 -5.37 -0.63 -7.64
CA PRO A 179 -4.25 0.30 -7.51
C PRO A 179 -2.91 -0.34 -7.83
N SER A 180 -1.98 0.47 -8.34
CA SER A 180 -0.58 0.13 -8.57
C SER A 180 0.34 1.25 -8.12
N CYS A 181 1.44 0.90 -7.45
CA CYS A 181 2.51 1.80 -7.07
C CYS A 181 3.84 1.30 -7.66
N VAL A 182 4.38 2.05 -8.62
CA VAL A 182 5.63 1.77 -9.33
C VAL A 182 6.58 2.96 -9.19
N ALA A 183 7.31 2.98 -8.08
CA ALA A 183 8.28 4.02 -7.74
C ALA A 183 9.74 3.55 -7.87
N SER A 184 9.99 2.55 -8.72
CA SER A 184 11.32 2.03 -9.05
C SER A 184 11.54 2.14 -10.56
N VAL A 185 12.62 2.80 -10.99
CA VAL A 185 12.84 3.08 -12.42
C VAL A 185 13.00 1.80 -13.26
N GLY A 186 13.55 0.73 -12.68
CA GLY A 186 13.71 -0.56 -13.36
C GLY A 186 12.40 -1.28 -13.68
N ASN A 187 11.29 -0.89 -13.04
CA ASN A 187 9.96 -1.44 -13.29
C ASN A 187 9.03 -0.44 -14.00
N TYR A 188 9.48 0.81 -14.18
CA TYR A 188 8.68 1.87 -14.78
C TYR A 188 8.75 1.82 -16.32
N ALA A 189 7.58 1.77 -16.97
CA ALA A 189 7.46 1.64 -18.41
C ALA A 189 7.39 2.99 -19.17
N GLY A 190 7.54 4.11 -18.47
CA GLY A 190 7.62 5.44 -19.08
C GLY A 190 6.29 6.23 -19.10
N PRO A 191 6.35 7.52 -19.45
CA PRO A 191 5.21 8.46 -19.34
C PRO A 191 4.04 8.17 -20.28
N SER A 192 4.28 7.40 -21.34
CA SER A 192 3.28 7.03 -22.35
C SER A 192 2.85 5.57 -22.22
N PHE A 193 3.05 4.97 -21.04
CA PHE A 193 2.66 3.58 -20.79
C PHE A 193 1.16 3.39 -21.03
N ASN A 194 0.83 2.52 -21.99
CA ASN A 194 -0.53 2.07 -22.25
C ASN A 194 -0.50 0.57 -22.64
N PRO A 195 -0.92 -0.33 -21.73
CA PRO A 195 -0.88 -1.78 -21.98
C PRO A 195 -1.99 -2.26 -22.93
N TYR A 196 -2.96 -1.42 -23.29
CA TYR A 196 -4.17 -1.79 -24.03
C TYR A 196 -4.10 -1.53 -25.55
N THR A 197 -2.91 -1.22 -26.08
CA THR A 197 -2.70 -0.82 -27.49
C THR A 197 -2.76 -1.96 -28.51
N SER A 198 -2.77 -3.22 -28.06
CA SER A 198 -2.97 -4.40 -28.90
C SER A 198 -4.18 -5.20 -28.40
N GLY A 199 -5.16 -5.44 -29.28
CA GLY A 199 -6.42 -6.12 -28.92
C GLY A 199 -6.19 -7.44 -28.19
N SER A 200 -6.91 -7.61 -27.07
CA SER A 200 -6.90 -8.75 -26.13
C SER A 200 -5.86 -8.75 -24.99
N LYS A 201 -4.99 -7.74 -24.86
CA LYS A 201 -4.12 -7.65 -23.66
C LYS A 201 -4.91 -7.25 -22.41
N THR A 202 -4.69 -7.99 -21.34
CA THR A 202 -5.12 -7.63 -19.98
C THR A 202 -3.93 -7.12 -19.17
N PHE A 203 -4.20 -6.26 -18.19
CA PHE A 203 -3.19 -5.76 -17.26
C PHE A 203 -3.85 -5.52 -15.90
N LEU A 204 -3.36 -6.14 -14.83
CA LEU A 204 -3.92 -6.00 -13.47
C LEU A 204 -5.46 -6.13 -13.44
N GLY A 205 -6.00 -7.22 -13.99
CA GLY A 205 -7.44 -7.48 -14.03
C GLY A 205 -8.26 -6.59 -14.96
N THR A 206 -7.63 -5.70 -15.73
CA THR A 206 -8.31 -4.77 -16.63
C THR A 206 -8.04 -5.03 -18.11
N ASN A 207 -8.80 -4.38 -18.99
CA ASN A 207 -8.70 -4.52 -20.44
C ASN A 207 -8.99 -3.17 -21.13
N ALA A 208 -9.01 -3.17 -22.47
CA ALA A 208 -9.22 -1.95 -23.26
C ALA A 208 -10.55 -1.21 -23.00
N SER A 209 -11.59 -1.89 -22.47
CA SER A 209 -12.87 -1.29 -22.10
C SER A 209 -12.85 -0.64 -20.71
N PHE A 210 -12.00 -1.13 -19.82
CA PHE A 210 -11.83 -0.63 -18.46
C PHE A 210 -10.37 -0.25 -18.24
N GLN A 211 -9.89 0.81 -18.89
CA GLN A 211 -8.48 1.19 -18.82
C GLN A 211 -8.14 1.84 -17.47
N LEU A 212 -7.06 1.39 -16.84
CA LEU A 212 -6.51 2.03 -15.64
C LEU A 212 -5.95 3.42 -15.99
N PRO A 213 -6.23 4.45 -15.16
CA PRO A 213 -5.58 5.75 -15.31
C PRO A 213 -4.17 5.69 -14.73
N PHE A 214 -3.16 5.97 -15.56
CA PHE A 214 -1.74 5.92 -15.16
C PHE A 214 -1.13 7.31 -14.98
N LEU A 215 -0.24 7.44 -14.00
CA LEU A 215 0.58 8.62 -13.80
C LEU A 215 1.54 8.80 -14.99
N SER A 216 1.43 9.94 -15.68
CA SER A 216 2.39 10.34 -16.73
C SER A 216 3.52 11.17 -16.13
N THR A 217 4.70 10.56 -15.97
CA THR A 217 5.88 11.22 -15.38
C THR A 217 7.20 10.77 -16.02
N SER A 218 8.28 11.55 -15.90
CA SER A 218 9.57 11.18 -16.47
C SER A 218 10.27 10.10 -15.64
N SER A 219 11.10 9.29 -16.29
CA SER A 219 11.96 8.32 -15.58
C SER A 219 12.88 9.01 -14.57
N ASP A 220 13.31 10.25 -14.86
CA ASP A 220 14.12 11.06 -13.93
C ASP A 220 13.35 11.42 -12.65
N LYS A 221 12.03 11.63 -12.72
CA LYS A 221 11.24 11.84 -11.50
C LYS A 221 11.11 10.54 -10.70
N ILE A 222 10.93 9.40 -11.38
CA ILE A 222 10.86 8.08 -10.73
C ILE A 222 12.21 7.63 -10.14
N SER A 223 13.36 8.01 -10.70
CA SER A 223 14.65 7.66 -10.12
C SER A 223 15.05 8.57 -8.95
N ASN A 224 14.49 9.78 -8.87
CA ASN A 224 14.95 10.81 -7.93
C ASN A 224 13.94 11.21 -6.84
N TRP A 225 12.76 10.58 -6.78
CA TRP A 225 11.71 10.98 -5.84
C TRP A 225 12.11 10.79 -4.37
N CYS A 226 12.88 9.73 -4.04
CA CYS A 226 13.25 9.46 -2.65
C CYS A 226 14.20 10.54 -2.13
N PRO A 227 13.84 11.25 -1.04
CA PRO A 227 14.73 12.19 -0.38
C PRO A 227 16.04 11.54 0.04
N TRP A 228 17.12 12.31 -0.01
CA TRP A 228 18.48 11.76 0.11
C TRP A 228 18.77 11.13 1.47
N ASP A 229 18.33 11.80 2.54
CA ASP A 229 18.40 11.40 3.94
C ASP A 229 17.59 10.13 4.26
N LEU A 230 16.64 9.78 3.39
CA LEU A 230 15.72 8.65 3.52
C LEU A 230 16.11 7.43 2.68
N GLN A 231 17.09 7.55 1.80
CA GLN A 231 17.67 6.41 1.08
C GLN A 231 18.30 5.41 2.06
N VAL A 232 18.12 4.10 1.83
CA VAL A 232 18.74 3.06 2.64
C VAL A 232 20.24 3.01 2.40
N SER A 233 20.67 3.19 1.16
CA SER A 233 22.07 3.14 0.72
C SER A 233 22.46 4.39 -0.07
N PRO A 234 22.44 5.58 0.55
CA PRO A 234 22.75 6.81 -0.16
C PRO A 234 24.17 6.75 -0.76
N PRO A 235 24.38 7.23 -2.00
CA PRO A 235 25.70 7.29 -2.63
C PRO A 235 26.74 7.99 -1.76
N THR A 236 28.00 7.58 -1.84
CA THR A 236 29.07 8.19 -1.04
C THR A 236 29.27 9.66 -1.43
N SER A 237 29.17 10.59 -0.47
CA SER A 237 29.40 12.02 -0.67
C SER A 237 30.81 12.31 -1.21
N PRO A 238 31.02 13.31 -2.09
CA PRO A 238 32.35 13.73 -2.54
C PRO A 238 33.28 14.35 -1.47
N GLY A 239 32.90 14.39 -0.19
CA GLY A 239 33.71 14.92 0.92
C GLY A 239 32.85 15.31 2.14
N ASP A 240 33.47 15.38 3.33
CA ASP A 240 32.98 15.88 4.64
C ASP A 240 31.59 15.42 5.16
N GLY A 241 30.94 14.44 4.53
CA GLY A 241 29.64 13.92 4.97
C GLY A 241 28.48 14.91 4.80
N VAL A 242 28.71 16.03 4.12
CA VAL A 242 27.68 17.02 3.77
C VAL A 242 27.32 16.84 2.29
N TYR A 243 26.07 16.48 2.03
CA TYR A 243 25.56 16.46 0.66
C TYR A 243 25.21 17.90 0.24
N PRO A 244 25.87 18.46 -0.80
CA PRO A 244 25.44 19.73 -1.36
C PRO A 244 24.05 19.53 -1.97
N TYR A 245 23.04 20.05 -1.28
CA TYR A 245 21.67 20.09 -1.79
C TYR A 245 21.47 21.39 -2.58
N PRO A 246 20.83 21.37 -3.77
CA PRO A 246 20.46 20.23 -4.61
C PRO A 246 21.57 19.78 -5.60
N ASP A 247 22.77 20.33 -5.46
CA ASP A 247 23.74 20.49 -6.56
C ASP A 247 24.99 19.62 -6.45
N GLY A 248 24.81 18.30 -6.45
CA GLY A 248 25.90 17.36 -6.74
C GLY A 248 25.61 16.58 -8.01
N ASN A 249 26.56 16.52 -8.96
CA ASN A 249 26.54 15.58 -10.09
C ASN A 249 26.74 14.11 -9.64
N VAL A 250 26.31 13.75 -8.42
CA VAL A 250 26.44 12.42 -7.86
C VAL A 250 25.33 11.55 -8.45
N GLN A 251 25.74 10.52 -9.19
CA GLN A 251 24.81 9.59 -9.80
C GLN A 251 24.05 8.81 -8.72
N ARG A 252 22.71 8.87 -8.77
CA ARG A 252 21.84 8.08 -7.90
C ARG A 252 21.79 6.62 -8.36
N PRO A 253 21.61 5.66 -7.44
CA PRO A 253 21.30 4.30 -7.84
C PRO A 253 20.00 4.30 -8.63
N ALA A 254 19.88 3.42 -9.63
CA ALA A 254 18.65 3.27 -10.40
C ALA A 254 17.45 2.95 -9.49
N PHE A 255 17.70 2.25 -8.38
CA PHE A 255 16.73 2.01 -7.32
C PHE A 255 17.43 1.90 -5.96
N ASP A 256 16.89 2.59 -4.96
CA ASP A 256 17.25 2.44 -3.54
C ASP A 256 15.96 2.41 -2.72
N PRO A 257 15.75 1.40 -1.86
CA PRO A 257 14.67 1.43 -0.90
C PRO A 257 14.66 2.73 -0.09
N CYS A 258 13.47 3.25 0.17
CA CYS A 258 13.26 4.57 0.76
C CYS A 258 12.55 4.42 2.10
N PHE A 259 13.20 4.86 3.18
CA PHE A 259 12.52 5.03 4.47
C PHE A 259 11.43 6.09 4.36
N SER A 260 10.32 5.89 5.05
CA SER A 260 9.46 7.04 5.37
C SER A 260 10.15 7.93 6.41
N ALA A 261 9.71 9.18 6.53
CA ALA A 261 10.22 10.06 7.58
C ALA A 261 9.96 9.49 8.99
N CYS A 262 8.84 8.79 9.20
CA CYS A 262 8.59 8.10 10.47
C CYS A 262 9.58 6.95 10.67
N ALA A 263 9.78 6.11 9.65
CA ALA A 263 10.71 4.99 9.72
C ALA A 263 12.15 5.42 10.02
N LYS A 264 12.57 6.57 9.49
CA LYS A 264 13.93 7.10 9.70
C LYS A 264 14.14 7.73 11.08
N TYR A 265 13.23 8.62 11.49
CA TYR A 265 13.46 9.48 12.66
C TYR A 265 12.70 9.07 13.90
N ASN A 266 11.64 8.25 13.76
CA ASN A 266 10.78 7.83 14.85
C ASN A 266 10.24 9.01 15.71
N GLU A 267 10.01 10.16 15.08
CA GLU A 267 9.50 11.35 15.76
C GLU A 267 7.97 11.40 15.72
N PRO A 268 7.30 11.85 16.80
CA PRO A 268 5.84 11.90 16.85
C PRO A 268 5.18 12.72 15.74
N ALA A 269 5.87 13.75 15.23
CA ALA A 269 5.38 14.59 14.13
C ALA A 269 5.34 13.82 12.80
N TYR A 270 6.34 12.99 12.52
CA TYR A 270 6.38 12.17 11.31
C TYR A 270 5.51 10.92 11.44
N CYS A 271 5.45 10.35 12.64
CA CYS A 271 4.69 9.13 12.92
C CYS A 271 3.22 9.39 13.28
N CYS A 272 2.80 10.66 13.35
CA CYS A 272 1.44 11.03 13.68
C CYS A 272 0.94 10.47 15.02
N THR A 273 1.80 10.50 16.05
CA THR A 273 1.52 9.96 17.39
C THR A 273 1.42 11.05 18.46
N GLY A 274 0.85 10.70 19.61
CA GLY A 274 0.68 11.61 20.75
C GLY A 274 -0.14 12.85 20.39
N LYS A 275 0.48 14.04 20.46
CA LYS A 275 -0.19 15.31 20.15
C LYS A 275 -0.49 15.50 18.67
N TYR A 276 0.11 14.71 17.78
CA TYR A 276 -0.09 14.77 16.33
C TYR A 276 -1.17 13.80 15.88
N GLY A 277 -2.37 13.95 16.46
CA GLY A 277 -3.57 13.21 16.04
C GLY A 277 -4.06 13.59 14.63
N PRO A 278 -5.20 13.04 14.19
CA PRO A 278 -5.70 13.20 12.82
C PRO A 278 -5.77 14.66 12.35
N SER A 279 -6.24 15.56 13.20
CA SER A 279 -6.40 16.99 12.87
C SER A 279 -5.10 17.80 12.89
N LYS A 280 -4.01 17.24 13.39
CA LYS A 280 -2.74 17.95 13.63
C LYS A 280 -1.56 17.38 12.86
N CYS A 281 -1.61 16.12 12.44
CA CYS A 281 -0.57 15.57 11.58
C CYS A 281 -0.75 16.09 10.16
N GLN A 282 0.35 16.40 9.49
CA GLN A 282 0.34 16.93 8.13
C GLN A 282 1.29 16.12 7.26
N ALA A 283 1.02 16.10 5.95
CA ALA A 283 1.91 15.51 4.97
C ALA A 283 3.30 16.18 5.05
N ASN A 284 4.31 15.38 5.35
CA ASN A 284 5.70 15.84 5.43
C ASN A 284 6.38 15.75 4.04
N TYR A 285 7.67 16.04 3.97
CA TYR A 285 8.41 16.06 2.71
C TYR A 285 8.52 14.67 2.05
N PHE A 286 8.61 13.60 2.83
CA PHE A 286 8.51 12.23 2.30
C PHE A 286 7.12 11.99 1.73
N SER A 287 6.06 12.33 2.47
CA SER A 287 4.68 12.08 2.06
C SER A 287 4.36 12.75 0.71
N LYS A 288 4.79 14.01 0.55
CA LYS A 288 4.66 14.76 -0.70
C LYS A 288 5.46 14.12 -1.85
N ALA A 289 6.67 13.65 -1.58
CA ALA A 289 7.50 12.98 -2.58
C ALA A 289 6.91 11.63 -3.00
N ALA A 290 6.42 10.83 -2.05
CA ALA A 290 5.76 9.55 -2.30
C ALA A 290 4.48 9.73 -3.13
N LYS A 291 3.62 10.69 -2.79
CA LYS A 291 2.40 10.98 -3.58
C LYS A 291 2.69 11.44 -5.01
N ALA A 292 3.84 12.08 -5.25
CA ALA A 292 4.23 12.48 -6.59
C ALA A 292 4.55 11.29 -7.53
N VAL A 293 4.81 10.11 -6.98
CA VAL A 293 5.13 8.89 -7.75
C VAL A 293 4.14 7.74 -7.55
N CYS A 294 3.42 7.69 -6.43
CA CYS A 294 2.34 6.74 -6.15
C CYS A 294 1.10 7.47 -5.62
N PRO A 295 0.32 8.12 -6.51
CA PRO A 295 -0.81 8.98 -6.11
C PRO A 295 -1.91 8.27 -5.34
N ASP A 296 -2.15 6.98 -5.60
CA ASP A 296 -3.19 6.18 -4.94
C ASP A 296 -2.71 5.47 -3.66
N ALA A 297 -1.43 5.56 -3.30
CA ALA A 297 -0.88 4.88 -2.12
C ALA A 297 -0.87 5.81 -0.89
N TYR A 298 -1.07 5.27 0.32
CA TYR A 298 -0.89 6.02 1.55
C TYR A 298 0.55 6.49 1.69
N SER A 299 0.74 7.79 1.94
CA SER A 299 2.07 8.40 2.11
C SER A 299 2.37 8.83 3.55
N PHE A 300 1.36 8.81 4.42
CA PHE A 300 1.43 8.98 5.88
C PHE A 300 0.14 8.47 6.54
N ALA A 301 0.10 8.44 7.88
CA ALA A 301 -0.93 7.72 8.63
C ALA A 301 -2.38 8.27 8.54
N TYR A 302 -2.62 9.45 7.96
CA TYR A 302 -3.95 10.05 7.80
C TYR A 302 -4.21 10.51 6.35
N ASP A 303 -3.66 9.78 5.39
CA ASP A 303 -3.79 10.01 3.95
C ASP A 303 -5.02 9.32 3.34
N ASP A 304 -6.09 9.16 4.13
CA ASP A 304 -7.22 8.29 3.82
C ASP A 304 -7.98 8.71 2.58
N ALA A 305 -8.17 10.02 2.44
CA ALA A 305 -9.08 10.58 1.48
C ALA A 305 -8.68 10.27 0.02
N ASP A 306 -7.38 10.05 -0.23
CA ASP A 306 -6.79 9.84 -1.56
C ASP A 306 -6.10 8.47 -1.68
N SER A 307 -6.33 7.54 -0.74
CA SER A 307 -5.58 6.28 -0.67
C SER A 307 -6.39 5.06 -0.24
N THR A 308 -7.56 5.25 0.39
CA THR A 308 -8.41 4.12 0.78
C THR A 308 -9.29 3.66 -0.37
N PHE A 309 -9.18 2.40 -0.74
CA PHE A 309 -10.15 1.74 -1.61
C PHE A 309 -11.21 1.00 -0.80
N ALA A 310 -12.42 0.95 -1.32
CA ALA A 310 -13.54 0.28 -0.68
C ALA A 310 -14.38 -0.50 -1.70
N VAL A 311 -14.68 -1.75 -1.38
CA VAL A 311 -15.53 -2.63 -2.20
C VAL A 311 -16.53 -3.36 -1.31
N PRO A 312 -17.67 -3.83 -1.82
CA PRO A 312 -18.53 -4.77 -1.11
C PRO A 312 -17.74 -5.93 -0.51
N LYS A 313 -18.11 -6.32 0.71
CA LYS A 313 -17.48 -7.42 1.42
C LYS A 313 -17.50 -8.70 0.59
N GLY A 314 -16.43 -9.49 0.71
CA GLY A 314 -16.29 -10.84 0.13
C GLY A 314 -15.60 -10.91 -1.23
N ALA A 315 -15.10 -9.78 -1.75
CA ALA A 315 -14.10 -9.78 -2.81
C ALA A 315 -12.81 -10.50 -2.36
N GLY A 316 -12.20 -11.28 -3.26
CA GLY A 316 -10.83 -11.77 -3.10
C GLY A 316 -9.81 -10.77 -3.64
N PHE A 317 -8.53 -11.00 -3.36
CA PHE A 317 -7.46 -10.07 -3.74
C PHE A 317 -6.24 -10.83 -4.26
N ASN A 318 -5.61 -10.28 -5.29
CA ASN A 318 -4.29 -10.66 -5.78
C ASN A 318 -3.30 -9.53 -5.47
N VAL A 319 -2.30 -9.79 -4.64
CA VAL A 319 -1.18 -8.87 -4.41
C VAL A 319 -0.09 -9.20 -5.42
N VAL A 320 0.17 -8.28 -6.34
CA VAL A 320 1.16 -8.45 -7.40
C VAL A 320 2.42 -7.68 -7.04
N LEU A 321 3.51 -8.41 -6.85
CA LEU A 321 4.85 -7.86 -6.59
C LEU A 321 5.54 -7.55 -7.92
N CYS A 322 6.11 -6.35 -8.05
CA CYS A 322 6.67 -5.83 -9.30
C CYS A 322 5.70 -5.90 -10.50
N PRO A 323 4.51 -5.27 -10.42
CA PRO A 323 3.53 -5.29 -11.51
C PRO A 323 4.05 -4.71 -12.84
N GLY A 324 5.15 -3.95 -12.81
CA GLY A 324 5.66 -3.20 -13.96
C GLY A 324 4.72 -2.05 -14.34
N GLY A 325 4.97 -1.42 -15.48
CA GLY A 325 4.08 -0.37 -15.98
C GLY A 325 4.29 0.96 -15.27
N ALA A 326 3.21 1.57 -14.79
CA ALA A 326 3.20 2.85 -14.11
C ALA A 326 2.25 2.84 -12.90
N SER A 327 2.46 3.75 -11.95
CA SER A 327 1.53 3.95 -10.84
C SER A 327 0.16 4.42 -11.33
N THR A 328 -0.89 4.00 -10.65
CA THR A 328 -2.26 4.43 -10.94
C THR A 328 -2.59 5.79 -10.34
N THR A 329 -3.64 6.42 -10.86
CA THR A 329 -4.19 7.73 -10.42
C THR A 329 -5.71 7.64 -10.22
N ILE A 330 -6.20 6.48 -9.79
CA ILE A 330 -7.62 6.15 -9.68
C ILE A 330 -8.34 7.11 -8.72
N LEU A 331 -7.86 7.21 -7.48
CA LEU A 331 -8.48 8.05 -6.46
C LEU A 331 -8.09 9.51 -6.65
N ALA A 332 -6.85 9.75 -7.12
CA ALA A 332 -6.36 11.08 -7.43
C ALA A 332 -7.19 11.80 -8.52
N ASN A 333 -7.71 11.07 -9.50
CA ASN A 333 -8.55 11.63 -10.58
C ASN A 333 -10.06 11.58 -10.29
N ALA A 334 -10.49 10.97 -9.18
CA ALA A 334 -11.90 10.87 -8.80
C ALA A 334 -12.46 12.18 -8.20
N ARG A 335 -11.69 13.28 -8.25
CA ARG A 335 -12.01 14.60 -7.70
C ARG A 335 -11.91 15.70 -8.74
#